data_AF-A0A932PKY2-F1
#
_entry.id   AF-A0A932PKY2-F1
#
_cell.length_a   1.000
_cell.length_b   1.000
_cell.length_c   1.000
_cell.angle_alpha   90.00
_cell.angle_beta   90.00
_cell.angle_gamma   90.00
#
_symmetry.space_group_name_H-M   'P 1'
#
loop_
_entity.id
_entity.type
_entity.pdbx_description
1 polymer ?
#
loop_
_entity_poly.entity_id
_entity_poly.type
_entity_poly.pdbx_seq_one_letter_code
_entity_poly.pdbx_strand_id
1 'polypeptide(L)'
;MSIASQHRLAREQDQAVLGELLHSLSQPLTTLRCSLELSTDEIAGSPQDAVAGALEQTDRVIAVVRLMREYLDAESDDISQSSAPLLPVLREVVEKLSPVAHERQVLLALTGSCDTTLELAEPRLRLALQYLVGRLIEEQPRHGDVTLQLKDSASGAELWAHVRETPITTTVRQDSFRRTLHHVQRVVARRLLESGGASLVFSGDGHSGFLLRVARSAPALESRPAR
;
A
#
# COMPACT_ATOMS: atom_id res chain seq x y z
N MET A 1 -11.98 -14.10 24.21
CA MET A 1 -12.67 -13.05 23.42
C MET A 1 -13.56 -13.75 22.39
N SER A 2 -14.83 -13.34 22.27
CA SER A 2 -15.86 -14.10 21.54
C SER A 2 -15.80 -13.85 20.02
N ILE A 3 -16.02 -14.87 19.20
CA ILE A 3 -16.05 -14.79 17.73
C ILE A 3 -17.06 -13.71 17.25
N ALA A 4 -18.17 -13.54 17.96
CA ALA A 4 -19.16 -12.50 17.67
C ALA A 4 -18.61 -11.07 17.83
N SER A 5 -17.69 -10.84 18.78
CA SER A 5 -17.05 -9.54 18.96
C SER A 5 -16.03 -9.23 17.85
N GLN A 6 -15.34 -10.25 17.32
CA GLN A 6 -14.39 -10.08 16.21
C GLN A 6 -15.09 -9.74 14.89
N HIS A 7 -16.20 -10.42 14.57
CA HIS A 7 -16.98 -10.10 13.36
C HIS A 7 -17.62 -8.71 13.40
N ARG A 8 -18.00 -8.21 14.59
CA ARG A 8 -18.54 -6.87 14.73
C ARG A 8 -17.47 -5.80 14.52
N LEU A 9 -16.30 -5.98 15.11
CA LEU A 9 -15.16 -5.07 14.94
C LEU A 9 -14.67 -5.01 13.49
N ALA A 10 -14.62 -6.15 12.80
CA ALA A 10 -14.27 -6.21 11.37
C ALA A 10 -15.26 -5.40 10.51
N ARG A 11 -16.58 -5.59 10.74
CA ARG A 11 -17.61 -4.82 10.03
C ARG A 11 -17.57 -3.32 10.32
N GLU A 12 -17.30 -2.95 11.57
CA GLU A 12 -17.16 -1.55 11.97
C GLU A 12 -15.93 -0.91 11.29
N GLN A 13 -14.82 -1.64 11.17
CA GLN A 13 -13.64 -1.21 10.41
C GLN A 13 -13.93 -1.11 8.90
N ASP A 14 -14.67 -2.05 8.32
CA ASP A 14 -15.05 -2.00 6.91
C ASP A 14 -15.91 -0.79 6.58
N GLN A 15 -16.89 -0.51 7.43
CA GLN A 15 -17.74 0.67 7.29
C GLN A 15 -16.95 1.97 7.44
N ALA A 16 -15.96 2.01 8.35
CA ALA A 16 -15.09 3.17 8.51
C ALA A 16 -14.25 3.43 7.26
N VAL A 17 -13.55 2.41 6.74
CA VAL A 17 -12.68 2.54 5.55
C VAL A 17 -13.50 2.91 4.31
N LEU A 18 -14.63 2.25 4.07
CA LEU A 18 -15.49 2.57 2.93
C LEU A 18 -16.11 3.97 3.08
N GLY A 19 -16.46 4.37 4.29
CA GLY A 19 -16.94 5.72 4.61
C GLY A 19 -15.89 6.79 4.29
N GLU A 20 -14.63 6.56 4.65
CA GLU A 20 -13.51 7.44 4.30
C GLU A 20 -13.31 7.56 2.79
N LEU A 21 -13.36 6.45 2.05
CA LEU A 21 -13.25 6.46 0.59
C LEU A 21 -14.40 7.21 -0.07
N LEU A 22 -15.64 7.00 0.38
CA LEU A 22 -16.82 7.71 -0.14
C LEU A 22 -16.74 9.21 0.13
N HIS A 23 -16.28 9.60 1.32
CA HIS A 23 -16.04 11.00 1.65
C HIS A 23 -14.95 11.60 0.75
N SER A 24 -13.84 10.88 0.58
CA SER A 24 -12.73 11.28 -0.29
C SER A 24 -13.10 11.36 -1.76
N LEU A 25 -14.12 10.63 -2.22
CA LEU A 25 -14.66 10.68 -3.57
C LEU A 25 -15.62 11.86 -3.78
N SER A 26 -16.37 12.23 -2.74
CA SER A 26 -17.34 13.33 -2.80
C SER A 26 -16.65 14.69 -3.04
N GLN A 27 -15.51 14.91 -2.39
CA GLN A 27 -14.73 16.15 -2.52
C GLN A 27 -14.33 16.49 -3.97
N PRO A 28 -13.60 15.63 -4.71
CA PRO A 28 -13.20 15.94 -6.08
C PRO A 28 -14.39 16.06 -7.03
N LEU A 29 -15.49 15.31 -6.83
CA LEU A 29 -16.70 15.46 -7.63
C LEU A 29 -17.39 16.80 -7.41
N THR A 30 -17.47 17.29 -6.16
CA THR A 30 -18.00 18.63 -5.87
C THR A 30 -17.12 19.71 -6.49
N THR A 31 -15.79 19.61 -6.35
CA THR A 31 -14.86 20.57 -6.96
C THR A 31 -14.95 20.56 -8.48
N LEU A 32 -15.02 19.38 -9.11
CA LEU A 32 -15.19 19.24 -10.56
C LEU A 32 -16.48 19.91 -11.03
N ARG A 33 -17.60 19.63 -10.34
CA ARG A 33 -18.90 20.23 -10.65
C ARG A 33 -18.86 21.76 -10.55
N CYS A 34 -18.37 22.32 -9.45
CA CYS A 34 -18.28 23.77 -9.27
C CYS A 34 -17.35 24.40 -10.32
N SER A 35 -16.24 23.75 -10.68
CA SER A 35 -15.31 24.25 -11.70
C SER A 35 -15.96 24.28 -13.07
N LEU A 36 -16.74 23.25 -13.42
CA LEU A 36 -17.48 23.20 -14.68
C LEU A 36 -18.61 24.25 -14.72
N GLU A 37 -19.38 24.40 -13.63
CA GLU A 37 -20.41 25.44 -13.50
C GLU A 37 -19.81 26.84 -13.75
N LEU A 38 -18.68 27.16 -13.12
CA LEU A 38 -17.99 28.46 -13.29
C LEU A 38 -17.37 28.65 -14.68
N SER A 39 -16.93 27.58 -15.35
CA SER A 39 -16.39 27.66 -16.71
C SER A 39 -17.45 27.85 -17.79
N THR A 40 -18.71 27.53 -17.46
CA THR A 40 -19.86 27.70 -18.37
C THR A 40 -20.40 29.14 -18.32
N ASP A 41 -20.21 29.82 -17.19
CA ASP A 41 -20.40 31.26 -17.08
C ASP A 41 -19.18 31.98 -17.70
N GLU A 42 -19.38 32.82 -18.73
CA GLU A 42 -18.33 33.52 -19.52
C GLU A 42 -17.41 34.47 -18.71
N ILE A 43 -17.46 34.43 -17.37
CA ILE A 43 -16.88 35.40 -16.45
C ILE A 43 -15.55 34.92 -15.83
N ALA A 44 -15.17 33.64 -15.95
CA ALA A 44 -14.06 33.08 -15.17
C ALA A 44 -12.88 32.53 -15.98
N GLY A 45 -11.77 33.28 -15.96
CA GLY A 45 -10.40 32.75 -16.15
C GLY A 45 -10.05 32.20 -17.54
N SER A 46 -8.83 31.68 -17.69
CA SER A 46 -8.44 30.99 -18.93
C SER A 46 -9.14 29.62 -18.97
N PRO A 47 -9.77 29.23 -20.09
CA PRO A 47 -10.41 27.91 -20.20
C PRO A 47 -9.42 26.75 -20.00
N GLN A 48 -8.12 27.01 -20.14
CA GLN A 48 -7.05 26.04 -19.94
C GLN A 48 -6.85 25.67 -18.46
N ASP A 49 -7.00 26.62 -17.53
CA ASP A 49 -6.87 26.36 -16.09
C ASP A 49 -8.05 25.54 -15.55
N ALA A 50 -9.26 25.82 -16.05
CA ALA A 50 -10.46 25.07 -15.71
C ALA A 50 -10.35 23.60 -16.16
N VAL A 51 -9.85 23.37 -17.38
CA VAL A 51 -9.61 22.02 -17.91
C VAL A 51 -8.53 21.29 -17.12
N ALA A 52 -7.42 21.95 -16.78
CA ALA A 52 -6.35 21.35 -15.98
C ALA A 52 -6.85 20.93 -14.58
N GLY A 53 -7.62 21.79 -13.91
CA GLY A 53 -8.23 21.46 -12.61
C GLY A 53 -9.25 20.32 -12.70
N ALA A 54 -10.06 20.29 -13.76
CA ALA A 54 -11.01 19.21 -14.00
C ALA A 54 -10.33 17.86 -14.24
N LEU A 55 -9.21 17.84 -14.99
CA LEU A 55 -8.40 16.63 -15.18
C LEU A 55 -7.82 16.14 -13.86
N GLU A 56 -7.27 17.04 -13.02
CA GLU A 56 -6.74 16.66 -11.72
C GLU A 56 -7.82 16.05 -10.80
N GLN A 57 -9.02 16.64 -10.76
CA GLN A 57 -10.12 16.06 -9.98
C GLN A 57 -10.57 14.70 -10.53
N THR A 58 -10.56 14.53 -11.86
CA THR A 58 -10.88 13.25 -12.50
C THR A 58 -9.87 12.17 -12.11
N ASP A 59 -8.57 12.49 -12.11
CA ASP A 59 -7.52 11.57 -11.67
C ASP A 59 -7.68 11.17 -10.20
N ARG A 60 -8.08 12.10 -9.33
CA ARG A 60 -8.40 11.81 -7.92
C ARG A 60 -9.58 10.84 -7.79
N VAL A 61 -10.65 11.05 -8.56
CA VAL A 61 -11.81 10.13 -8.57
C VAL A 61 -11.40 8.74 -9.04
N ILE A 62 -10.63 8.64 -10.13
CA ILE A 62 -10.12 7.36 -10.65
C ILE A 62 -9.28 6.65 -9.58
N ALA A 63 -8.41 7.37 -8.88
CA ALA A 63 -7.59 6.80 -7.82
C ALA A 63 -8.43 6.21 -6.67
N VAL A 64 -9.46 6.93 -6.21
CA VAL A 64 -10.35 6.44 -5.14
C VAL A 64 -11.17 5.23 -5.59
N VAL A 65 -11.70 5.23 -6.82
CA VAL A 65 -12.47 4.09 -7.35
C VAL A 65 -11.60 2.85 -7.50
N ARG A 66 -10.36 2.99 -7.99
CA ARG A 66 -9.40 1.87 -8.05
C ARG A 66 -9.13 1.30 -6.67
N LEU A 67 -8.88 2.17 -5.69
CA LEU A 67 -8.59 1.74 -4.32
C LEU A 67 -9.80 1.08 -3.64
N MET A 68 -11.01 1.55 -3.91
CA MET A 68 -12.25 0.87 -3.49
C MET A 68 -12.34 -0.54 -4.07
N ARG A 69 -12.03 -0.73 -5.36
CA ARG A 69 -12.06 -2.06 -6.00
C ARG A 69 -11.04 -2.99 -5.37
N GLU A 70 -9.80 -2.54 -5.23
CA GLU A 70 -8.74 -3.36 -4.64
C GLU A 70 -9.01 -3.69 -3.17
N TYR A 71 -9.65 -2.79 -2.44
CA TYR A 71 -10.13 -3.05 -1.08
C TYR A 71 -11.18 -4.16 -1.04
N LEU A 72 -12.17 -4.12 -1.94
CA LEU A 72 -13.19 -5.17 -2.06
C LEU A 72 -12.60 -6.49 -2.59
N ASP A 73 -11.63 -6.42 -3.50
CA ASP A 73 -10.95 -7.60 -4.04
C ASP A 73 -10.05 -8.27 -2.99
N ALA A 74 -9.49 -7.49 -2.05
CA ALA A 74 -8.72 -8.01 -0.92
C ALA A 74 -9.58 -8.76 0.10
N GLU A 75 -10.89 -8.48 0.16
CA GLU A 75 -11.87 -9.24 0.96
C GLU A 75 -12.26 -10.57 0.33
N SER A 76 -11.99 -10.75 -0.96
CA SER A 76 -12.36 -11.98 -1.64
C SER A 76 -11.40 -13.10 -1.23
N ASP A 77 -11.93 -14.01 -0.41
CA ASP A 77 -11.34 -15.25 0.14
C ASP A 77 -10.94 -16.28 -0.93
N ASP A 78 -10.66 -15.83 -2.14
CA ASP A 78 -10.13 -16.66 -3.20
C ASP A 78 -8.68 -16.98 -2.85
N ILE A 79 -8.51 -17.95 -1.96
CA ILE A 79 -7.29 -18.69 -1.67
C ILE A 79 -7.01 -19.49 -2.94
N SER A 80 -6.64 -18.79 -4.00
CA SER A 80 -5.99 -19.39 -5.14
C SER A 80 -4.76 -20.10 -4.60
N GLN A 81 -4.60 -21.39 -4.91
CA GLN A 81 -3.46 -22.24 -4.55
C GLN A 81 -2.17 -21.78 -5.27
N SER A 82 -1.85 -20.50 -5.15
CA SER A 82 -0.76 -19.84 -5.83
C SER A 82 0.17 -19.28 -4.77
N SER A 83 1.39 -19.80 -4.77
CA SER A 83 2.47 -19.34 -3.92
C SER A 83 3.42 -18.50 -4.76
N ALA A 84 3.82 -17.32 -4.28
CA ALA A 84 4.74 -16.43 -4.98
C ALA A 84 6.04 -16.24 -4.17
N PRO A 85 7.21 -16.27 -4.81
CA PRO A 85 8.49 -16.07 -4.12
C PRO A 85 8.67 -14.61 -3.74
N LEU A 86 8.95 -14.33 -2.46
CA LEU A 86 8.98 -12.97 -1.92
C LEU A 86 10.07 -12.10 -2.56
N LEU A 87 11.29 -12.62 -2.67
CA LEU A 87 12.44 -11.86 -3.13
C LEU A 87 12.36 -11.45 -4.62
N PRO A 88 12.01 -12.34 -5.57
CA PRO A 88 11.81 -11.93 -6.97
C PRO A 88 10.76 -10.83 -7.14
N VAL A 89 9.62 -10.94 -6.47
CA VAL A 89 8.56 -9.92 -6.54
C VAL A 89 9.03 -8.61 -5.93
N LEU A 90 9.72 -8.65 -4.79
CA LEU A 90 10.27 -7.46 -4.15
C LEU A 90 11.31 -6.75 -5.03
N ARG A 91 12.17 -7.50 -5.74
CA ARG A 91 13.12 -6.93 -6.71
C ARG A 91 12.39 -6.22 -7.84
N GLU A 92 11.38 -6.86 -8.44
CA GLU A 92 10.58 -6.25 -9.50
C GLU A 92 9.90 -4.95 -9.03
N VAL A 93 9.39 -4.93 -7.80
CA VAL A 93 8.79 -3.71 -7.21
C VAL A 93 9.82 -2.61 -7.03
N VAL A 94 11.02 -2.94 -6.52
CA VAL A 94 12.11 -1.97 -6.37
C VAL A 94 12.57 -1.41 -7.71
N GLU A 95 12.71 -2.26 -8.73
CA GLU A 95 13.06 -1.85 -10.09
C GLU A 95 12.00 -0.90 -10.69
N LYS A 96 10.71 -1.22 -10.53
CA LYS A 96 9.60 -0.38 -11.00
C LYS A 96 9.51 0.95 -10.30
N LEU A 97 9.81 1.00 -8.99
CA LEU A 97 9.74 2.22 -8.19
C LEU A 97 11.04 3.03 -8.21
N SER A 98 12.15 2.47 -8.71
CA SER A 98 13.43 3.17 -8.78
C SER A 98 13.37 4.49 -9.57
N PRO A 99 12.68 4.60 -10.72
CA PRO A 99 12.54 5.89 -11.42
C PRO A 99 11.80 6.93 -10.58
N VAL A 100 10.71 6.53 -9.91
CA VAL A 100 9.92 7.40 -9.03
C VAL A 100 10.75 7.88 -7.83
N ALA A 101 11.55 6.99 -7.24
CA ALA A 101 12.46 7.34 -6.15
C ALA A 101 13.53 8.33 -6.64
N HIS A 102 14.09 8.09 -7.84
CA HIS A 102 15.09 8.95 -8.45
C HIS A 102 14.57 10.37 -8.73
N GLU A 103 13.38 10.50 -9.33
CA GLU A 103 12.72 11.79 -9.57
C GLU A 103 12.48 12.58 -8.27
N ARG A 104 12.22 11.86 -7.17
CA ARG A 104 12.06 12.44 -5.83
C ARG A 104 13.38 12.67 -5.08
N GLN A 105 14.51 12.32 -5.68
CA GLN A 105 15.84 12.35 -5.06
C GLN A 105 15.91 11.46 -3.81
N VAL A 106 15.24 10.32 -3.81
CA VAL A 106 15.24 9.33 -2.73
C VAL A 106 16.10 8.15 -3.15
N LEU A 107 17.04 7.75 -2.29
CA LEU A 107 17.82 6.53 -2.48
C LEU A 107 16.95 5.33 -2.07
N LEU A 108 16.78 4.38 -2.99
CA LEU A 108 16.07 3.13 -2.75
C LEU A 108 17.05 1.97 -2.88
N ALA A 109 17.26 1.21 -1.80
CA ALA A 109 18.15 0.07 -1.77
C ALA A 109 17.45 -1.19 -1.28
N LEU A 110 17.78 -2.34 -1.88
CA LEU A 110 17.37 -3.66 -1.42
C LEU A 110 18.61 -4.47 -1.08
N THR A 111 18.65 -5.05 0.12
CA THR A 111 19.75 -5.86 0.62
C THR A 111 19.25 -7.18 1.20
N GLY A 112 20.10 -8.21 1.12
CA GLY A 112 19.82 -9.53 1.68
C GLY A 112 19.24 -10.53 0.67
N SER A 113 18.88 -11.71 1.18
CA SER A 113 18.43 -12.86 0.39
C SER A 113 17.43 -13.68 1.18
N CYS A 114 16.51 -14.33 0.47
CA CYS A 114 15.46 -15.15 1.03
C CYS A 114 14.81 -16.00 -0.07
N ASP A 115 14.56 -17.26 0.23
CA ASP A 115 13.89 -18.22 -0.66
C ASP A 115 12.45 -18.53 -0.19
N THR A 116 11.89 -17.71 0.69
CA THR A 116 10.54 -17.90 1.21
C THR A 116 9.49 -17.52 0.18
N THR A 117 8.45 -18.34 0.07
CA THR A 117 7.25 -18.08 -0.71
C THR A 117 6.10 -17.69 0.23
N LEU A 118 5.16 -16.92 -0.30
CA LEU A 118 3.93 -16.54 0.37
C LEU A 118 2.75 -17.18 -0.36
N GLU A 119 1.77 -17.72 0.37
CA GLU A 119 0.53 -18.30 -0.18
C GLU A 119 -0.41 -17.19 -0.68
N LEU A 120 0.08 -16.40 -1.62
CA LEU A 120 -0.56 -15.25 -2.21
C LEU A 120 -0.15 -15.17 -3.68
N ALA A 121 -1.14 -15.04 -4.56
CA ALA A 121 -0.88 -14.87 -5.98
C ALA A 121 0.07 -13.70 -6.26
N GLU A 122 1.02 -13.89 -7.18
CA GLU A 122 2.07 -12.92 -7.49
C GLU A 122 1.55 -11.48 -7.72
N PRO A 123 0.45 -11.24 -8.48
CA PRO A 123 -0.06 -9.89 -8.67
C PRO A 123 -0.52 -9.21 -7.36
N ARG A 124 -1.09 -9.98 -6.44
CA ARG A 124 -1.54 -9.48 -5.12
C ARG A 124 -0.36 -9.18 -4.20
N LEU A 125 0.66 -10.05 -4.19
CA LEU A 125 1.91 -9.79 -3.46
C LEU A 125 2.59 -8.52 -3.99
N ARG A 126 2.67 -8.39 -5.32
CA ARG A 126 3.24 -7.22 -5.98
C ARG A 126 2.50 -5.93 -5.58
N LEU A 127 1.17 -5.94 -5.61
CA LEU A 127 0.34 -4.79 -5.22
C LEU A 127 0.60 -4.39 -3.76
N ALA A 128 0.59 -5.34 -2.84
CA ALA A 128 0.85 -5.07 -1.42
C ALA A 128 2.24 -4.45 -1.21
N LEU A 129 3.28 -5.01 -1.83
CA LEU A 129 4.64 -4.48 -1.75
C LEU A 129 4.77 -3.09 -2.38
N GLN A 130 4.07 -2.83 -3.50
CA GLN A 130 4.03 -1.50 -4.12
C GLN A 130 3.43 -0.45 -3.19
N TYR A 131 2.36 -0.79 -2.45
CA TYR A 131 1.77 0.11 -1.47
C TYR A 131 2.67 0.40 -0.28
N LEU A 132 3.39 -0.60 0.20
CA LEU A 132 4.32 -0.39 1.29
C LEU A 132 5.53 0.44 0.84
N VAL A 133 6.21 0.05 -0.25
CA VAL A 133 7.43 0.73 -0.72
C VAL A 133 7.13 2.10 -1.31
N GLY A 134 6.05 2.23 -2.10
CA GLY A 134 5.62 3.50 -2.67
C GLY A 134 5.35 4.54 -1.58
N ARG A 135 4.64 4.15 -0.51
CA ARG A 135 4.43 5.03 0.65
C ARG A 135 5.73 5.50 1.29
N LEU A 136 6.71 4.61 1.46
CA LEU A 136 8.00 4.97 2.05
C LEU A 136 8.73 6.04 1.24
N ILE A 137 8.77 5.86 -0.08
CA ILE A 137 9.33 6.85 -1.02
C ILE A 137 8.53 8.15 -0.96
N GLU A 138 7.21 8.05 -0.83
CA GLU A 138 6.33 9.21 -0.85
C GLU A 138 6.46 10.10 0.37
N GLU A 139 6.71 9.49 1.54
CA GLU A 139 6.88 10.14 2.84
C GLU A 139 8.30 10.69 3.04
N GLN A 140 9.28 10.26 2.23
CA GLN A 140 10.65 10.76 2.35
C GLN A 140 10.76 12.24 1.96
N PRO A 141 11.57 13.02 2.71
CA PRO A 141 12.06 14.30 2.20
C PRO A 141 13.00 14.07 1.00
N ARG A 142 13.28 15.12 0.25
CA ARG A 142 14.33 15.09 -0.80
C ARG A 142 15.66 14.68 -0.17
N HIS A 143 16.41 13.82 -0.85
CA HIS A 143 17.65 13.20 -0.37
C HIS A 143 17.45 12.20 0.79
N GLY A 144 16.22 11.70 0.97
CA GLY A 144 15.94 10.60 1.88
C GLY A 144 16.54 9.26 1.42
N ASP A 145 16.57 8.29 2.33
CA ASP A 145 17.12 6.95 2.10
C ASP A 145 16.14 5.91 2.63
N VAL A 146 15.63 5.08 1.72
CA VAL A 146 14.78 3.92 1.98
C VAL A 146 15.60 2.66 1.72
N THR A 147 15.91 1.93 2.79
CA THR A 147 16.58 0.65 2.70
C THR A 147 15.63 -0.48 3.09
N LEU A 148 15.45 -1.43 2.18
CA LEU A 148 14.73 -2.67 2.38
C LEU A 148 15.75 -3.77 2.69
N GLN A 149 15.67 -4.38 3.86
CA GLN A 149 16.55 -5.46 4.29
C GLN A 149 15.73 -6.74 4.46
N LEU A 150 16.03 -7.74 3.62
CA LEU A 150 15.40 -9.04 3.68
C LEU A 150 16.34 -10.04 4.36
N LYS A 151 15.88 -10.64 5.46
CA LYS A 151 16.63 -11.66 6.21
C LYS A 151 15.84 -12.96 6.21
N ASP A 152 16.51 -14.05 5.85
CA ASP A 152 16.00 -15.38 6.11
C ASP A 152 16.44 -15.85 7.51
N SER A 153 15.53 -16.49 8.23
CA SER A 153 15.75 -17.01 9.58
C SER A 153 15.17 -18.41 9.70
N ALA A 154 15.57 -19.15 10.74
CA ALA A 154 15.02 -20.48 11.00
C ALA A 154 13.49 -20.49 11.19
N SER A 155 12.91 -19.38 11.65
CA SER A 155 11.47 -19.17 11.83
C SER A 155 10.74 -18.69 10.56
N GLY A 156 11.46 -18.38 9.48
CA GLY A 156 10.92 -17.81 8.24
C GLY A 156 11.61 -16.52 7.83
N ALA A 157 10.97 -15.73 6.98
CA ALA A 157 11.55 -14.51 6.43
C ALA A 157 11.10 -13.26 7.19
N GLU A 158 12.02 -12.32 7.36
CA GLU A 158 11.72 -10.98 7.85
C GLU A 158 12.18 -9.93 6.83
N LEU A 159 11.23 -9.12 6.34
CA LEU A 159 11.51 -7.93 5.54
C LEU A 159 11.38 -6.70 6.44
N TRP A 160 12.50 -6.02 6.60
CA TRP A 160 12.61 -4.76 7.33
C TRP A 160 12.70 -3.61 6.36
N ALA A 161 11.83 -2.62 6.52
CA ALA A 161 11.98 -1.36 5.83
C ALA A 161 12.45 -0.28 6.80
N HIS A 162 13.62 0.26 6.53
CA HIS A 162 14.25 1.30 7.32
C HIS A 162 14.33 2.59 6.51
N VAL A 163 13.97 3.68 7.17
CA VAL A 163 14.18 5.03 6.67
C VAL A 163 15.26 5.66 7.52
N ARG A 164 16.31 6.20 6.89
CA ARG A 164 17.32 6.95 7.63
C ARG A 164 16.76 8.31 8.02
N GLU A 165 16.74 8.61 9.31
CA GLU A 165 16.37 9.93 9.80
C GLU A 165 17.42 10.96 9.33
N THR A 166 17.06 11.79 8.36
CA THR A 166 17.82 12.99 8.02
C THR A 166 17.46 14.09 9.03
N PRO A 167 18.44 14.80 9.64
CA PRO A 167 18.22 15.78 10.72
C PRO A 167 17.50 17.08 10.29
N ILE A 168 16.82 17.09 9.14
CA ILE A 168 16.04 18.23 8.66
C ILE A 168 14.58 17.76 8.56
N THR A 169 13.86 17.87 9.67
CA THR A 169 12.43 17.59 9.76
C THR A 169 11.64 18.69 9.06
N THR A 170 11.68 18.75 7.73
CA THR A 170 10.58 19.32 6.96
C THR A 170 9.52 18.23 6.86
N THR A 171 8.53 18.27 7.74
CA THR A 171 7.31 17.49 7.61
C THR A 171 6.74 17.74 6.22
N VAL A 172 6.75 16.71 5.36
CA VAL A 172 6.09 16.77 4.06
C VAL A 172 4.63 17.04 4.35
N ARG A 173 4.13 18.24 4.01
CA ARG A 173 2.73 18.62 4.23
C ARG A 173 1.85 17.82 3.28
N GLN A 174 1.47 16.62 3.71
CA GLN A 174 0.48 15.81 3.01
C GLN A 174 -0.90 16.47 3.15
N ASP A 175 -1.61 16.60 2.04
CA ASP A 175 -3.02 16.95 2.05
C ASP A 175 -3.87 15.78 2.64
N SER A 176 -5.12 16.08 3.00
CA SER A 176 -6.03 15.09 3.59
C SER A 176 -6.28 13.90 2.65
N PHE A 177 -6.36 14.15 1.35
CA PHE A 177 -6.60 13.13 0.33
C PHE A 177 -5.50 12.08 0.32
N ARG A 178 -4.23 12.49 0.29
CA ARG A 178 -3.08 11.58 0.33
C ARG A 178 -3.02 10.78 1.62
N ARG A 179 -3.38 11.38 2.76
CA ARG A 179 -3.44 10.66 4.04
C ARG A 179 -4.49 9.56 4.01
N THR A 180 -5.69 9.84 3.48
CA THR A 180 -6.74 8.83 3.30
C THR A 180 -6.28 7.73 2.36
N LEU A 181 -5.70 8.06 1.20
CA LEU A 181 -5.17 7.05 0.28
C LEU A 181 -4.13 6.16 0.94
N HIS A 182 -3.13 6.73 1.62
CA HIS A 182 -2.10 5.96 2.31
C HIS A 182 -2.67 5.11 3.43
N HIS A 183 -3.68 5.60 4.16
CA HIS A 183 -4.37 4.82 5.17
C HIS A 183 -5.00 3.57 4.55
N VAL A 184 -5.80 3.73 3.50
CA VAL A 184 -6.49 2.61 2.86
C VAL A 184 -5.52 1.66 2.16
N GLN A 185 -4.50 2.17 1.45
CA GLN A 185 -3.43 1.35 0.87
C GLN A 185 -2.74 0.47 1.90
N ARG A 186 -2.49 0.98 3.12
CA ARG A 186 -1.95 0.17 4.22
C ARG A 186 -2.91 -0.92 4.68
N VAL A 187 -4.21 -0.62 4.74
CA VAL A 187 -5.23 -1.60 5.10
C VAL A 187 -5.28 -2.71 4.05
N VAL A 188 -5.29 -2.35 2.75
CA VAL A 188 -5.24 -3.31 1.64
C VAL A 188 -3.98 -4.16 1.70
N ALA A 189 -2.81 -3.53 1.82
CA ALA A 189 -1.53 -4.27 1.90
C ALA A 189 -1.49 -5.22 3.08
N ARG A 190 -1.97 -4.79 4.26
CA ARG A 190 -2.08 -5.65 5.45
C ARG A 190 -2.96 -6.85 5.16
N ARG A 191 -4.18 -6.65 4.65
CA ARG A 191 -5.14 -7.74 4.38
C ARG A 191 -4.58 -8.76 3.40
N LEU A 192 -4.00 -8.30 2.29
CA LEU A 192 -3.39 -9.17 1.28
C LEU A 192 -2.22 -10.00 1.85
N LEU A 193 -1.38 -9.39 2.69
CA LEU A 193 -0.23 -10.10 3.27
C LEU A 193 -0.66 -11.06 4.38
N GLU A 194 -1.65 -10.69 5.20
CA GLU A 194 -2.20 -11.52 6.27
C GLU A 194 -2.99 -12.71 5.73
N SER A 195 -3.70 -12.57 4.62
CA SER A 195 -4.35 -13.70 3.94
C SER A 195 -3.34 -14.70 3.37
N GLY A 196 -2.14 -14.23 2.99
CA GLY A 196 -1.02 -15.09 2.58
C GLY A 196 -0.23 -15.73 3.73
N GLY A 197 -0.63 -15.52 4.99
CA GLY A 197 0.04 -16.07 6.17
C GLY A 197 1.23 -15.25 6.70
N ALA A 198 1.38 -14.00 6.24
CA ALA A 198 2.36 -13.07 6.80
C ALA A 198 1.78 -12.20 7.91
N SER A 199 2.63 -11.58 8.71
CA SER A 199 2.26 -10.58 9.72
C SER A 199 2.95 -9.26 9.42
N LEU A 200 2.18 -8.17 9.38
CA LEU A 200 2.68 -6.83 9.06
C LEU A 200 2.55 -5.87 10.25
N VAL A 201 3.70 -5.44 10.76
CA VAL A 201 3.82 -4.46 11.85
C VAL A 201 4.40 -3.16 11.28
N PHE A 202 3.74 -2.04 11.56
CA PHE A 202 4.27 -0.71 11.25
C PHE A 202 5.02 -0.17 12.46
N SER A 203 6.16 0.47 12.25
CA SER A 203 6.83 1.23 13.30
C SER A 203 5.95 2.42 13.68
N GLY A 204 5.88 2.76 14.98
CA GLY A 204 4.91 3.72 15.56
C GLY A 204 4.97 5.14 14.97
N ASP A 205 4.10 6.01 15.49
CA ASP A 205 3.53 7.27 14.93
C ASP A 205 4.48 8.37 14.40
N GLY A 206 5.76 8.09 14.17
CA GLY A 206 6.71 9.00 13.52
C GLY A 206 7.80 8.32 12.68
N HIS A 207 7.90 6.99 12.68
CA HIS A 207 8.91 6.27 11.90
C HIS A 207 8.25 5.57 10.71
N SER A 208 8.54 6.06 9.49
CA SER A 208 8.10 5.47 8.22
C SER A 208 8.82 4.14 7.97
N GLY A 209 8.51 3.11 8.75
CA GLY A 209 9.11 1.78 8.60
C GLY A 209 8.06 0.69 8.83
N PHE A 210 8.34 -0.50 8.31
CA PHE A 210 7.52 -1.67 8.55
C PHE A 210 8.37 -2.92 8.69
N LEU A 211 7.81 -3.90 9.39
CA LEU A 211 8.34 -5.25 9.53
C LEU A 211 7.28 -6.22 9.00
N LEU A 212 7.62 -6.93 7.93
CA LEU A 212 6.84 -8.03 7.41
C LEU A 212 7.50 -9.34 7.82
N ARG A 213 6.75 -10.20 8.52
CA ARG A 213 7.18 -11.54 8.92
C ARG A 213 6.42 -12.58 8.15
N VAL A 214 7.13 -13.49 7.49
CA VAL A 214 6.53 -14.65 6.82
C VAL A 214 6.96 -15.89 7.57
N ALA A 215 6.00 -16.64 8.13
CA ALA A 215 6.30 -17.89 8.79
C ALA A 215 6.74 -18.94 7.76
N ARG A 216 7.79 -19.70 8.07
CA ARG A 216 8.16 -20.84 7.23
C ARG A 216 7.06 -21.91 7.37
N SER A 217 6.35 -22.21 6.29
CA SER A 217 5.42 -23.35 6.28
C SER A 217 6.24 -24.61 6.56
N ALA A 218 5.85 -25.39 7.59
CA ALA A 218 6.53 -26.62 7.91
C ALA A 218 6.46 -27.55 6.69
N PRO A 219 7.56 -28.21 6.28
CA PRO A 219 7.47 -29.22 5.24
C PRO A 219 6.47 -30.27 5.72
N ALA A 220 5.41 -30.47 4.94
CA ALA A 220 4.43 -31.52 5.20
C ALA A 220 5.19 -32.82 5.42
N LEU A 221 5.12 -33.36 6.64
CA LEU A 221 5.68 -34.66 6.98
C LEU A 221 5.16 -35.65 5.95
N GLU A 222 6.04 -36.07 5.05
CA GLU A 222 5.78 -37.15 4.09
C GLU A 222 5.22 -38.34 4.89
N SER A 223 3.96 -38.65 4.61
CA SER A 223 3.30 -39.84 5.10
C SER A 223 4.06 -41.06 4.59
N ARG A 224 4.98 -41.58 5.40
CA ARG A 224 5.61 -42.88 5.16
C ARG A 224 4.50 -43.93 4.98
N PRO A 225 4.46 -44.65 3.85
CA PRO A 225 3.54 -45.77 3.71
C PRO A 225 3.96 -46.85 4.72
N ALA A 226 3.02 -47.28 5.55
CA ALA A 226 3.19 -48.43 6.42
C ALA A 226 3.45 -49.66 5.55
N ARG A 227 4.56 -50.36 5.83
CA ARG A 227 4.84 -51.70 5.33
C ARG A 227 4.17 -52.72 6.23
#